data_AF-K5ZGV6-F1
#
_entry.id   AF-K5ZGV6-F1
#
_cell.length_a   1.000
_cell.length_b   1.000
_cell.length_c   1.000
_cell.angle_alpha   90.00
_cell.angle_beta   90.00
_cell.angle_gamma   90.00
#
_symmetry.space_group_name_H-M   'P 1'
#
loop_
_entity.id
_entity.type
_entity.pdbx_description
1 polymer ?
#
loop_
_entity_poly.entity_id
_entity_poly.type
_entity_poly.pdbx_seq_one_letter_code
_entity_poly.pdbx_strand_id
1 'polypeptide(L)'
;MIIKNLLAELELQLSDIAFSGLRNIQPVTLQKLEDLKHWMNELNMSEAIRLTDRFIDSVYAWQAGQTTLETVAANLCALEFYEKNIANN
;
A
#
# COMPACT_ATOMS: atom_id res chain seq x y z
N MET A 1 9.89 4.17 -14.33
CA MET A 1 9.16 2.87 -14.44
C MET A 1 7.95 3.04 -15.36
N ILE A 2 7.49 2.02 -16.12
CA ILE A 2 6.20 2.09 -16.85
C ILE A 2 5.06 1.79 -15.88
N ILE A 3 3.92 2.47 -16.01
CA ILE A 3 2.75 2.35 -15.10
C ILE A 3 2.33 0.90 -14.85
N LYS A 4 2.32 0.04 -15.88
CA LYS A 4 1.97 -1.38 -15.74
C LYS A 4 2.91 -2.14 -14.80
N ASN A 5 4.22 -1.85 -14.85
CA ASN A 5 5.20 -2.49 -13.97
C ASN A 5 5.05 -1.98 -12.53
N LEU A 6 4.73 -0.69 -12.36
CA LEU A 6 4.44 -0.12 -11.04
C LEU A 6 3.24 -0.80 -10.39
N LEU A 7 2.14 -0.97 -11.15
CA LEU A 7 0.93 -1.61 -10.64
C LEU A 7 1.16 -3.08 -10.29
N ALA A 8 1.91 -3.82 -11.12
CA ALA A 8 2.27 -5.20 -10.82
C ALA A 8 3.13 -5.34 -9.55
N GLU A 9 4.09 -4.43 -9.35
CA GLU A 9 4.91 -4.43 -8.14
C GLU A 9 4.07 -4.05 -6.90
N LEU A 10 3.19 -3.05 -7.03
CA LEU A 10 2.24 -2.70 -5.96
C LEU A 10 1.33 -3.89 -5.61
N GLU A 11 0.73 -4.54 -6.61
CA GLU A 11 -0.11 -5.74 -6.44
C GLU A 11 0.64 -6.85 -5.69
N LEU A 12 1.92 -7.08 -6.02
CA LEU A 12 2.75 -8.07 -5.35
C LEU A 12 2.91 -7.72 -3.86
N GLN A 13 3.25 -6.46 -3.54
CA GLN A 13 3.42 -6.04 -2.14
C GLN A 13 2.10 -6.16 -1.35
N LEU A 14 0.97 -5.77 -1.94
CA LEU A 14 -0.34 -5.89 -1.28
C LEU A 14 -0.76 -7.35 -1.08
N SER A 15 -0.47 -8.22 -2.05
CA SER A 15 -0.74 -9.65 -1.97
C SER A 15 0.11 -10.33 -0.89
N ASP A 16 1.40 -9.97 -0.80
CA ASP A 16 2.30 -10.47 0.25
C ASP A 16 1.79 -10.08 1.64
N ILE A 17 1.29 -8.85 1.81
CA ILE A 17 0.68 -8.39 3.06
C ILE A 17 -0.60 -9.19 3.37
N ALA A 18 -1.48 -9.35 2.39
CA ALA A 18 -2.73 -10.09 2.57
C ALA A 18 -2.48 -11.56 2.94
N PHE A 19 -1.48 -12.19 2.31
CA PHE A 19 -1.13 -13.59 2.53
C PHE A 19 -0.39 -13.81 3.87
N SER A 20 0.60 -12.96 4.18
CA SER A 20 1.32 -13.02 5.46
C SER A 20 0.43 -12.66 6.64
N GLY A 21 -0.63 -11.89 6.39
CA GLY A 21 -1.57 -11.39 7.37
C GLY A 21 -1.10 -10.09 8.01
N LEU A 22 -2.05 -9.18 8.25
CA LEU A 22 -1.80 -7.81 8.74
C LEU A 22 -0.99 -7.74 10.05
N ARG A 23 -1.03 -8.79 10.88
CA ARG A 23 -0.27 -8.87 12.13
C ARG A 23 1.24 -9.12 11.91
N ASN A 24 1.62 -9.57 10.73
CA ASN A 24 2.97 -10.00 10.38
C ASN A 24 3.65 -9.07 9.36
N ILE A 25 3.13 -7.85 9.18
CA ILE A 25 3.73 -6.87 8.27
C ILE A 25 5.14 -6.54 8.74
N GLN A 26 6.12 -6.80 7.87
CA GLN A 26 7.53 -6.55 8.16
C GLN A 26 7.92 -5.13 7.76
N PRO A 27 8.86 -4.49 8.47
CA PRO A 27 9.35 -3.16 8.12
C PRO A 27 9.86 -3.05 6.68
N VAL A 28 10.48 -4.12 6.14
CA VAL A 28 10.96 -4.16 4.75
C VAL A 28 9.83 -4.02 3.74
N THR A 29 8.64 -4.54 4.03
CA THR A 29 7.46 -4.40 3.16
C THR A 29 6.97 -2.96 3.11
N LEU A 30 6.96 -2.26 4.25
CA LEU A 30 6.62 -0.83 4.30
C LEU A 30 7.65 0.02 3.56
N GLN A 31 8.94 -0.30 3.69
CA GLN A 31 10.01 0.38 2.96
C GLN A 31 9.85 0.22 1.44
N LYS A 32 9.48 -0.98 0.96
CA LYS A 32 9.20 -1.17 -0.48
C LYS A 32 8.04 -0.32 -0.97
N LEU A 33 6.98 -0.16 -0.16
CA LEU A 33 5.86 0.73 -0.50
C LEU A 33 6.31 2.21 -0.54
N GLU A 34 7.17 2.62 0.39
CA GLU A 34 7.81 3.95 0.36
C GLU A 34 8.64 4.15 -0.91
N ASP A 35 9.44 3.15 -1.31
CA ASP A 35 10.25 3.22 -2.53
C ASP A 35 9.36 3.32 -3.78
N LEU A 36 8.20 2.67 -3.80
CA LEU A 36 7.23 2.77 -4.91
C LEU A 36 6.61 4.17 -5.01
N LYS A 37 6.47 4.92 -3.91
CA LYS A 37 5.94 6.29 -3.95
C LYS A 37 6.79 7.21 -4.82
N HIS A 38 8.11 7.00 -4.90
CA HIS A 38 8.97 7.77 -5.80
C HIS A 38 8.49 7.66 -7.25
N TRP A 39 8.20 6.44 -7.71
CA TRP A 39 7.71 6.18 -9.06
C TRP A 39 6.25 6.63 -9.26
N MET A 40 5.40 6.49 -8.25
CA MET A 40 4.04 7.04 -8.28
C MET A 40 4.08 8.57 -8.48
N ASN A 41 5.03 9.25 -7.86
CA ASN A 41 5.21 10.69 -7.99
C ASN A 41 5.66 11.08 -9.40
N GLU A 42 6.62 10.36 -10.00
CA GLU A 42 7.02 10.59 -11.40
C GLU A 42 5.87 10.42 -12.40
N LEU A 43 4.90 9.54 -12.07
CA LEU A 43 3.72 9.27 -12.88
C LEU A 43 2.51 10.13 -12.50
N ASN A 44 2.67 11.12 -11.61
CA ASN A 44 1.60 11.99 -11.10
C ASN A 44 0.41 11.22 -10.47
N MET A 45 0.66 10.06 -9.88
CA MET A 45 -0.35 9.23 -9.21
C MET A 45 -0.58 9.69 -7.77
N SER A 46 -1.00 10.94 -7.59
CA SER A 46 -1.14 11.57 -6.26
C SER A 46 -2.09 10.83 -5.33
N GLU A 47 -3.16 10.23 -5.87
CA GLU A 47 -4.09 9.44 -5.09
C GLU A 47 -3.48 8.10 -4.61
N ALA A 48 -2.64 7.47 -5.43
CA ALA A 48 -1.90 6.28 -5.04
C ALA A 48 -0.96 6.58 -3.86
N ILE A 49 -0.21 7.70 -3.94
CA ILE A 49 0.68 8.15 -2.87
C ILE A 49 -0.10 8.36 -1.58
N ARG A 50 -1.22 9.09 -1.65
CA ARG A 50 -2.08 9.37 -0.49
C ARG A 50 -2.61 8.09 0.16
N LEU A 51 -3.02 7.11 -0.63
CA LEU A 51 -3.52 5.83 -0.12
C LEU A 51 -2.41 4.98 0.48
N THR A 52 -1.22 4.98 -0.12
CA THR A 52 -0.02 4.34 0.43
C THR A 52 0.36 4.94 1.79
N ASP A 53 0.42 6.27 1.89
CA ASP A 53 0.71 6.97 3.15
C ASP A 53 -0.30 6.60 4.24
N ARG A 54 -1.60 6.66 3.92
CA ARG A 54 -2.66 6.27 4.87
C ARG A 54 -2.53 4.83 5.35
N PHE A 55 -2.16 3.92 4.47
CA PHE A 55 -1.94 2.53 4.84
C PHE A 55 -0.74 2.41 5.78
N ILE A 56 0.42 2.95 5.41
CA ILE A 56 1.65 2.91 6.21
C ILE A 56 1.43 3.55 7.59
N ASP A 57 0.85 4.75 7.64
CA ASP A 57 0.54 5.46 8.89
C ASP A 57 -0.38 4.63 9.78
N SER A 58 -1.38 3.94 9.20
CA SER A 58 -2.27 3.10 9.98
C SER A 58 -1.58 1.87 10.57
N VAL A 59 -0.60 1.30 9.86
CA VAL A 59 0.23 0.20 10.38
C VAL A 59 1.04 0.68 11.59
N TYR A 60 1.70 1.84 11.49
CA TYR A 60 2.45 2.41 12.60
C TYR A 60 1.55 2.78 13.79
N ALA A 61 0.40 3.40 13.53
CA ALA A 61 -0.58 3.70 14.58
C ALA A 61 -1.08 2.44 15.27
N TRP A 62 -1.28 1.34 14.54
CA TRP A 62 -1.72 0.07 15.12
C TRP A 62 -0.62 -0.54 15.99
N GLN A 63 0.63 -0.55 15.51
CA GLN A 63 1.79 -1.01 16.27
C GLN A 63 2.01 -0.19 17.56
N ALA A 64 1.68 1.10 17.54
CA ALA A 64 1.70 1.98 18.71
C ALA A 64 0.47 1.84 19.63
N GLY A 65 -0.51 0.99 19.29
CA GLY A 65 -1.74 0.81 20.07
C GLY A 65 -2.75 1.96 19.96
N GLN A 66 -2.63 2.79 18.92
CA GLN A 66 -3.43 4.01 18.71
C GLN A 66 -4.65 3.79 17.80
N THR A 67 -4.67 2.70 17.02
CA THR A 67 -5.80 2.33 16.16
C THR A 67 -6.00 0.82 16.13
N THR A 68 -7.06 0.37 15.46
CA THR A 68 -7.45 -1.03 15.38
C THR A 68 -6.93 -1.71 14.11
N LEU A 69 -6.85 -3.04 14.13
CA LEU A 69 -6.42 -3.81 12.95
C LEU A 69 -7.42 -3.69 11.79
N GLU A 70 -8.70 -3.48 12.09
CA GLU A 70 -9.75 -3.22 11.09
C GLU A 70 -9.49 -1.92 10.33
N THR A 71 -8.92 -0.91 10.99
CA THR A 71 -8.52 0.34 10.32
C THR A 71 -7.38 0.09 9.33
N VAL A 72 -6.40 -0.74 9.71
CA VAL A 72 -5.32 -1.16 8.82
C VAL A 72 -5.87 -1.93 7.62
N ALA A 73 -6.78 -2.88 7.86
CA ALA A 73 -7.44 -3.66 6.81
C ALA A 73 -8.21 -2.76 5.83
N ALA A 74 -8.95 -1.78 6.35
CA ALA A 74 -9.70 -0.84 5.51
C ALA A 74 -8.79 0.00 4.62
N ASN A 75 -7.64 0.47 5.13
CA ASN A 75 -6.68 1.22 4.32
C ASN A 75 -5.97 0.33 3.29
N LEU A 76 -5.66 -0.94 3.63
CA LEU A 76 -5.14 -1.90 2.65
C LEU A 76 -6.13 -2.12 1.51
N CYS A 77 -7.39 -2.40 1.82
CA CYS A 77 -8.44 -2.61 0.82
C CYS A 77 -8.67 -1.36 -0.05
N ALA A 78 -8.57 -0.15 0.52
CA ALA A 78 -8.71 1.07 -0.25
C ALA A 78 -7.59 1.23 -1.29
N LEU A 79 -6.36 0.89 -0.93
CA LEU A 79 -5.21 0.91 -1.82
C LEU A 79 -5.30 -0.18 -2.90
N GLU A 80 -5.69 -1.39 -2.53
CA GLU A 80 -5.94 -2.50 -3.47
C GLU A 80 -7.05 -2.17 -4.47
N PHE A 81 -8.16 -1.60 -3.99
CA PHE A 81 -9.25 -1.18 -4.86
C PHE A 81 -8.82 -0.10 -5.86
N TYR A 82 -8.00 0.86 -5.44
CA TYR A 82 -7.42 1.85 -6.35
C TYR A 82 -6.56 1.18 -7.42
N GLU A 83 -5.61 0.32 -7.03
CA GLU A 83 -4.72 -0.42 -7.94
C GLU A 83 -5.54 -1.15 -9.01
N LYS A 84 -6.54 -1.93 -8.59
CA LYS A 84 -7.40 -2.70 -9.50
C LYS A 84 -8.21 -1.81 -10.44
N ASN A 85 -8.66 -0.65 -10.01
CA ASN A 85 -9.38 0.27 -10.91
C ASN A 85 -8.44 0.91 -11.94
N ILE A 86 -7.21 1.25 -11.57
CA ILE A 86 -6.26 1.80 -12.54
C ILE A 86 -5.78 0.71 -13.51
N ALA A 87 -5.55 -0.52 -13.04
CA ALA A 87 -5.11 -1.61 -13.90
C ALA A 87 -6.14 -2.04 -14.97
N ASN A 88 -7.43 -1.83 -14.70
CA ASN A 88 -8.53 -2.20 -15.60
C ASN A 88 -9.02 -1.05 -16.50
N ASN A 89 -8.49 0.17 -16.34
CA ASN A 89 -8.77 1.33 -17.20
C ASN A 89 -7.61 1.61 -18.17
#